data_AF-A0A2V8TGP5-F1
#
_entry.id   AF-A0A2V8TGP5-F1
#
_cell.length_a   1.000
_cell.length_b   1.000
_cell.length_c   1.000
_cell.angle_alpha   90.00
_cell.angle_beta   90.00
_cell.angle_gamma   90.00
#
_symmetry.space_group_name_H-M   'P 1'
#
loop_
_entity.id
_entity.type
_entity.pdbx_description
1 polymer ?
#
loop_
_entity_poly.entity_id
_entity_poly.type
_entity_poly.pdbx_seq_one_letter_code
_entity_poly.pdbx_strand_id
1 'polypeptide(L)'
;MIHHHVAVRHVSLALFILLLTQSRSEATSAGGTLPRDDDIVVVPGSSLPDFLGRVNSDLGAFKYDPASLSFVPIPTQVDERVNHVFSAGTSLEVVENIYDVFHEDDGLLDADDEVAFLFGDGGPQAPSSIAWPVGAEPERFDITVTDPRPDSNTVRWVYLFSGANLPRSSTQYVSWSGTRNSSISTSLFSLDFSDRWLLTGLRVLVPCGTAADLIDRLKGRGGITPQGGETEENWNDASSFMGGIVGLVRAIRYVQGAASGVNTVHHDVVSRSRWQRTVNLRVHPINEVWLYFDLLPNAGATLFTPATPSGMPVDGVRDPAAPTALQPWTLLRSGLGGYVTINTIPPSPYYRSAESYFLDDASYNDAPVTDPNYSDEDNSAYGNNGVTLKALTGSETTTIPLFMKFYPLCSNVGDSNLGSSYQQLDSYPLALSSLPTWTVGGPVRTLQARPKGSDVVLSWEALAAVTSYKIYVSPFADLAHPSWGTLAQVTATHYCDRGAEADAQNRYYSVVAVTPAGEGPW
;
A
#
# COMPACT_ATOMS: atom_id res chain seq x y z
N MET A 1 32.71 -63.44 -41.59
CA MET A 1 32.28 -62.29 -42.39
C MET A 1 30.76 -62.19 -42.30
N ILE A 2 30.23 -61.83 -41.12
CA ILE A 2 28.78 -61.78 -40.85
C ILE A 2 28.55 -60.71 -39.77
N HIS A 3 27.64 -59.78 -40.04
CA HIS A 3 27.18 -58.71 -39.17
C HIS A 3 26.50 -59.24 -37.90
N HIS A 4 26.83 -58.68 -36.74
CA HIS A 4 25.99 -58.75 -35.55
C HIS A 4 25.65 -57.34 -35.08
N HIS A 5 24.38 -56.98 -35.27
CA HIS A 5 23.71 -55.87 -34.64
C HIS A 5 23.69 -56.09 -33.12
N VAL A 6 24.28 -55.17 -32.36
CA VAL A 6 24.06 -55.05 -30.92
C VAL A 6 22.94 -54.03 -30.73
N ALA A 7 21.81 -54.51 -30.20
CA ALA A 7 20.69 -53.70 -29.77
C ALA A 7 21.07 -52.93 -28.49
N VAL A 8 21.07 -51.60 -28.56
CA VAL A 8 21.18 -50.73 -27.39
C VAL A 8 19.78 -50.56 -26.80
N ARG A 9 19.51 -51.22 -25.66
CA ARG A 9 18.33 -50.93 -24.84
C ARG A 9 18.53 -49.58 -24.15
N HIS A 10 17.71 -48.58 -24.51
CA HIS A 10 17.57 -47.36 -23.74
C HIS A 10 16.74 -47.67 -22.50
N VAL A 11 17.34 -47.50 -21.32
CA VAL A 11 16.63 -47.45 -20.04
C VAL A 11 16.24 -46.00 -19.82
N SER A 12 14.97 -45.66 -20.07
CA SER A 12 14.41 -44.36 -19.72
C SER A 12 14.23 -44.30 -18.21
N LEU A 13 15.09 -43.53 -17.54
CA LEU A 13 14.95 -43.18 -16.13
C LEU A 13 13.96 -41.99 -16.05
N ALA A 14 12.69 -42.29 -15.76
CA ALA A 14 11.68 -41.27 -15.52
C ALA A 14 11.92 -40.64 -14.14
N LEU A 15 12.43 -39.41 -14.13
CA LEU A 15 12.57 -38.59 -12.94
C LEU A 15 11.19 -38.01 -12.59
N PHE A 16 10.53 -38.58 -11.59
CA PHE A 16 9.30 -38.05 -11.02
C PHE A 16 9.66 -36.84 -10.13
N ILE A 17 9.61 -35.62 -10.69
CA ILE A 17 9.63 -34.39 -9.89
C ILE A 17 8.22 -34.24 -9.32
N LEU A 18 8.07 -34.56 -8.04
CA LEU A 18 6.87 -34.28 -7.27
C LEU A 18 6.84 -32.78 -6.98
N LEU A 19 6.26 -31.98 -7.89
CA LEU A 19 5.86 -30.61 -7.56
C LEU A 19 4.75 -30.71 -6.50
N LEU A 20 5.09 -30.43 -5.24
CA LEU A 20 4.09 -30.09 -4.23
C LEU A 20 3.53 -28.71 -4.59
N THR A 21 2.53 -28.68 -5.48
CA THR A 21 1.62 -27.54 -5.58
C THR A 21 0.84 -27.50 -4.27
N GLN A 22 1.22 -26.63 -3.33
CA GLN A 22 0.28 -26.19 -2.30
C GLN A 22 -0.81 -25.41 -3.02
N SER A 23 -1.89 -26.10 -3.38
CA SER A 23 -3.14 -25.45 -3.76
C SER A 23 -3.67 -24.73 -2.51
N ARG A 24 -3.33 -23.44 -2.36
CA ARG A 24 -4.14 -22.57 -1.50
C ARG A 24 -5.52 -22.52 -2.13
N SER A 25 -6.53 -22.85 -1.33
CA SER A 25 -7.93 -22.94 -1.77
C SER A 25 -8.35 -21.60 -2.37
N GLU A 26 -8.49 -21.55 -3.69
CA GLU A 26 -9.15 -20.45 -4.38
C GLU A 26 -10.63 -20.46 -3.96
N ALA A 27 -11.16 -19.27 -3.70
CA ALA A 27 -12.48 -19.07 -3.10
C ALA A 27 -13.59 -19.49 -4.08
N THR A 28 -13.94 -20.76 -4.09
CA THR A 28 -15.20 -21.26 -4.64
C THR A 28 -16.21 -21.47 -3.53
N SER A 29 -16.76 -20.39 -2.96
CA SER A 29 -18.12 -20.41 -2.39
C SER A 29 -18.61 -19.01 -2.03
N ALA A 30 -19.81 -18.68 -2.49
CA ALA A 30 -20.64 -17.66 -1.86
C ALA A 30 -20.84 -18.04 -0.38
N GLY A 31 -20.23 -17.28 0.55
CA GLY A 31 -20.43 -17.44 1.99
C GLY A 31 -19.17 -17.43 2.87
N GLY A 32 -17.96 -17.37 2.31
CA GLY A 32 -16.71 -17.22 3.10
C GLY A 32 -16.24 -15.77 3.18
N THR A 33 -15.65 -15.37 4.30
CA THR A 33 -14.93 -14.10 4.47
C THR A 33 -13.75 -14.04 3.49
N LEU A 34 -13.64 -12.98 2.70
CA LEU A 34 -12.53 -12.82 1.75
C LEU A 34 -11.17 -12.92 2.46
N PRO A 35 -10.23 -13.76 1.98
CA PRO A 35 -8.87 -13.78 2.50
C PRO A 35 -8.19 -12.42 2.37
N ARG A 36 -7.32 -12.08 3.31
CA ARG A 36 -6.53 -10.84 3.29
C ARG A 36 -5.04 -11.08 3.09
N ASP A 37 -4.63 -12.30 2.76
CA ASP A 37 -3.21 -12.66 2.69
C ASP A 37 -2.42 -11.76 1.72
N ASP A 38 -3.06 -11.29 0.65
CA ASP A 38 -2.43 -10.41 -0.33
C ASP A 38 -2.67 -8.91 -0.04
N ASP A 39 -3.33 -8.56 1.06
CA ASP A 39 -3.50 -7.15 1.44
C ASP A 39 -2.16 -6.56 1.87
N ILE A 40 -1.85 -5.39 1.34
CA ILE A 40 -0.68 -4.62 1.76
C ILE A 40 -0.90 -4.04 3.16
N VAL A 41 0.08 -4.24 4.01
CA VAL A 41 0.24 -3.59 5.30
C VAL A 41 1.24 -2.46 5.13
N VAL A 42 0.91 -1.28 5.64
CA VAL A 42 1.78 -0.10 5.64
C VAL A 42 1.95 0.35 7.09
N VAL A 43 3.17 0.26 7.59
CA VAL A 43 3.56 0.72 8.93
C VAL A 43 4.23 2.08 8.77
N PRO A 44 3.64 3.17 9.29
CA PRO A 44 4.24 4.50 9.17
C PRO A 44 5.48 4.61 10.08
N GLY A 45 6.51 5.33 9.65
CA GLY A 45 7.73 5.53 10.42
C GLY A 45 7.50 6.21 11.78
N SER A 46 6.48 7.06 11.88
CA SER A 46 5.99 7.64 13.15
C SER A 46 5.51 6.60 14.18
N SER A 47 5.22 5.37 13.77
CA SER A 47 4.93 4.25 14.67
C SER A 47 6.17 3.44 15.08
N LEU A 48 7.35 3.86 14.62
CA LEU A 48 8.65 3.22 14.82
C LEU A 48 9.68 4.22 15.39
N PRO A 49 9.37 4.94 16.49
CA PRO A 49 10.16 6.09 16.95
C PRO A 49 11.65 5.77 17.17
N ASP A 50 11.96 4.58 17.68
CA ASP A 50 13.34 4.17 17.95
C ASP A 50 14.14 3.82 16.68
N PHE A 51 13.46 3.68 15.54
CA PHE A 51 14.06 3.43 14.23
C PHE A 51 14.21 4.70 13.38
N LEU A 52 13.72 5.86 13.84
CA LEU A 52 13.91 7.12 13.11
C LEU A 52 15.39 7.46 12.93
N GLY A 53 15.76 7.92 11.73
CA GLY A 53 17.14 8.21 11.34
C GLY A 53 18.00 6.97 11.05
N ARG A 54 17.43 5.76 11.02
CA ARG A 54 18.16 4.55 10.57
C ARG A 54 18.13 4.45 9.06
N VAL A 55 19.21 3.91 8.49
CA VAL A 55 19.31 3.71 7.04
C VAL A 55 18.23 2.75 6.55
N ASN A 56 17.47 3.16 5.53
CA ASN A 56 16.35 2.38 4.99
C ASN A 56 16.79 1.00 4.48
N SER A 57 17.98 0.90 3.87
CA SER A 57 18.57 -0.36 3.43
C SER A 57 18.99 -1.32 4.55
N ASP A 58 18.97 -0.87 5.81
CA ASP A 58 19.31 -1.67 6.97
C ASP A 58 18.05 -2.23 7.67
N LEU A 59 16.86 -1.76 7.32
CA LEU A 59 15.60 -2.24 7.89
C LEU A 59 15.11 -3.49 7.16
N GLY A 60 14.74 -4.56 7.88
CA GLY A 60 14.21 -5.78 7.30
C GLY A 60 13.13 -6.43 8.16
N ALA A 61 12.03 -6.89 7.55
CA ALA A 61 10.96 -7.56 8.26
C ALA A 61 11.09 -9.09 8.18
N PHE A 62 10.65 -9.75 9.26
CA PHE A 62 10.74 -11.19 9.44
C PHE A 62 9.42 -11.72 9.99
N LYS A 63 9.16 -13.00 9.72
CA LYS A 63 8.17 -13.79 10.46
C LYS A 63 8.86 -14.81 11.34
N TYR A 64 8.23 -15.20 12.43
CA TYR A 64 8.65 -16.39 13.17
C TYR A 64 8.13 -17.64 12.46
N ASP A 65 9.01 -18.60 12.23
CA ASP A 65 8.66 -19.92 11.70
C ASP A 65 8.79 -20.98 12.82
N PRO A 66 7.67 -21.53 13.33
CA PRO A 66 7.68 -22.59 14.33
C PRO A 66 8.35 -23.89 13.85
N ALA A 67 8.46 -24.13 12.54
CA ALA A 67 9.08 -25.34 12.00
C ALA A 67 10.61 -25.28 12.11
N SER A 68 11.21 -24.13 11.84
CA SER A 68 12.66 -23.92 11.96
C SER A 68 13.09 -23.35 13.32
N LEU A 69 12.13 -22.93 14.16
CA LEU A 69 12.36 -22.23 15.42
C LEU A 69 13.23 -20.96 15.24
N SER A 70 13.03 -20.25 14.13
CA SER A 70 13.83 -19.07 13.77
C SER A 70 12.99 -17.98 13.13
N PHE A 71 13.56 -16.78 13.06
CA PHE A 71 13.05 -15.73 12.19
C PHE A 71 13.44 -16.02 10.74
N VAL A 72 12.49 -15.83 9.82
CA VAL A 72 12.68 -16.00 8.37
C VAL A 72 12.32 -14.66 7.70
N PRO A 73 13.19 -14.13 6.82
CA PRO A 73 12.93 -12.84 6.19
C PRO A 73 11.70 -12.91 5.28
N ILE A 74 10.93 -11.83 5.27
CA ILE A 74 9.78 -11.66 4.37
C ILE A 74 10.06 -10.49 3.40
N PRO A 75 9.33 -10.42 2.26
CA PRO A 75 9.38 -9.22 1.42
C PRO A 75 9.06 -7.97 2.23
N THR A 76 9.95 -6.98 2.13
CA THR A 76 9.79 -5.69 2.81
C THR A 76 10.25 -4.61 1.86
N GLN A 77 9.57 -3.48 1.90
CA GLN A 77 9.89 -2.29 1.13
C GLN A 77 9.76 -1.09 2.05
N VAL A 78 10.74 -0.20 2.03
CA VAL A 78 10.67 1.10 2.70
C VAL A 78 10.52 2.13 1.59
N ASP A 79 9.48 2.95 1.68
CA ASP A 79 9.17 3.98 0.71
C ASP A 79 9.24 5.34 1.41
N GLU A 80 10.20 6.16 1.01
CA GLU A 80 10.39 7.52 1.52
C GLU A 80 9.30 8.47 1.04
N ARG A 81 8.92 9.44 1.88
CA ARG A 81 7.94 10.46 1.55
C ARG A 81 8.50 11.85 1.78
N VAL A 82 8.29 12.75 0.81
CA VAL A 82 8.81 14.11 0.84
C VAL A 82 7.72 15.13 0.53
N ASN A 83 7.78 16.28 1.20
CA ASN A 83 6.97 17.45 0.85
C ASN A 83 7.56 18.16 -0.37
N HIS A 84 7.11 17.76 -1.56
CA HIS A 84 7.55 18.34 -2.82
C HIS A 84 6.78 19.62 -3.17
N VAL A 85 7.47 20.63 -3.67
CA VAL A 85 6.88 21.91 -4.08
C VAL A 85 6.68 21.92 -5.60
N PHE A 86 5.42 21.86 -6.03
CA PHE A 86 5.06 22.00 -7.44
C PHE A 86 4.81 23.46 -7.81
N SER A 87 5.19 23.83 -9.04
CA SER A 87 4.95 25.18 -9.60
C SER A 87 5.50 26.32 -8.73
N ALA A 88 6.68 26.10 -8.15
CA ALA A 88 7.36 27.03 -7.25
C ALA A 88 7.48 28.46 -7.83
N GLY A 89 7.18 29.46 -7.00
CA GLY A 89 7.23 30.88 -7.35
C GLY A 89 6.07 31.38 -8.23
N THR A 90 5.02 30.58 -8.44
CA THR A 90 3.85 30.95 -9.23
C THR A 90 2.58 31.07 -8.37
N SER A 91 1.51 31.63 -8.93
CA SER A 91 0.19 31.64 -8.27
C SER A 91 -0.44 30.25 -8.11
N LEU A 92 0.17 29.22 -8.70
CA LEU A 92 -0.25 27.83 -8.62
C LEU A 92 0.68 27.01 -7.71
N GLU A 93 1.56 27.63 -6.94
CA GLU A 93 2.45 26.89 -6.03
C GLU A 93 1.63 26.02 -5.06
N VAL A 94 1.98 24.73 -4.99
CA VAL A 94 1.40 23.78 -4.02
C VAL A 94 2.49 22.91 -3.43
N VAL A 95 2.33 22.56 -2.16
CA VAL A 95 3.14 21.54 -1.50
C VAL A 95 2.32 20.27 -1.40
N GLU A 96 2.91 19.15 -1.82
CA GLU A 96 2.27 17.85 -1.73
C GLU A 96 3.26 16.83 -1.18
N ASN A 97 2.81 16.05 -0.20
CA ASN A 97 3.59 14.94 0.33
C ASN A 97 3.49 13.75 -0.63
N ILE A 98 4.54 13.52 -1.42
CA ILE A 98 4.62 12.47 -2.44
C ILE A 98 5.63 11.41 -2.00
N TYR A 99 5.56 10.22 -2.61
CA TYR A 99 6.70 9.29 -2.53
C TYR A 99 7.92 9.92 -3.18
N ASP A 100 9.11 9.67 -2.63
CA ASP A 100 10.36 10.28 -3.10
C ASP A 100 10.84 9.68 -4.44
N VAL A 101 10.11 9.99 -5.50
CA VAL A 101 10.41 9.59 -6.88
C VAL A 101 11.55 10.42 -7.49
N PHE A 102 11.99 11.47 -6.80
CA PHE A 102 13.04 12.38 -7.26
C PHE A 102 14.35 12.22 -6.49
N HIS A 103 14.40 11.35 -5.48
CA HIS A 103 15.56 11.15 -4.61
C HIS A 103 15.97 12.45 -3.91
N GLU A 104 14.98 13.18 -3.41
CA GLU A 104 15.11 14.43 -2.66
C GLU A 104 15.39 14.18 -1.17
N ASP A 105 15.09 12.97 -0.67
CA ASP A 105 15.27 12.60 0.73
C ASP A 105 16.66 12.00 1.03
N ASP A 106 16.91 11.64 2.29
CA ASP A 106 18.24 11.35 2.81
C ASP A 106 18.62 9.86 2.92
N GLY A 107 17.72 8.94 2.59
CA GLY A 107 17.94 7.49 2.67
C GLY A 107 17.75 6.93 4.08
N LEU A 108 17.25 7.72 5.03
CA LEU A 108 16.97 7.35 6.41
C LEU A 108 15.46 7.23 6.65
N LEU A 109 15.08 6.49 7.68
CA LEU A 109 13.67 6.34 8.04
C LEU A 109 13.18 7.58 8.78
N ASP A 110 12.22 8.26 8.18
CA ASP A 110 11.54 9.42 8.76
C ASP A 110 10.11 9.11 9.21
N ALA A 111 9.48 10.09 9.87
CA ALA A 111 8.19 9.88 10.52
C ALA A 111 7.02 9.66 9.53
N ASP A 112 7.12 10.21 8.32
CA ASP A 112 6.14 10.06 7.24
C ASP A 112 6.45 8.91 6.27
N ASP A 113 7.60 8.25 6.41
CA ASP A 113 7.96 7.10 5.60
C ASP A 113 7.06 5.89 5.83
N GLU A 114 7.05 4.98 4.86
CA GLU A 114 6.20 3.80 4.86
C GLU A 114 7.01 2.51 4.77
N VAL A 115 6.89 1.64 5.79
CA VAL A 115 7.37 0.25 5.73
C VAL A 115 6.25 -0.67 5.29
N ALA A 116 6.38 -1.28 4.12
CA ALA A 116 5.37 -2.11 3.47
C ALA A 116 5.72 -3.59 3.42
N PHE A 117 4.73 -4.45 3.62
CA PHE A 117 4.76 -5.92 3.45
C PHE A 117 3.34 -6.46 3.21
N LEU A 118 3.16 -7.74 2.87
CA LEU A 118 1.82 -8.34 2.75
C LEU A 118 1.37 -8.97 4.07
N PHE A 119 0.08 -8.87 4.39
CA PHE A 119 -0.50 -9.45 5.61
C PHE A 119 -0.24 -10.96 5.74
N GLY A 120 -0.32 -11.69 4.62
CA GLY A 120 -0.09 -13.13 4.54
C GLY A 120 1.37 -13.55 4.76
N ASP A 121 2.32 -12.61 4.72
CA ASP A 121 3.72 -12.87 5.04
C ASP A 121 3.97 -12.94 6.55
N GLY A 122 3.07 -12.39 7.37
CA GLY A 122 3.18 -12.50 8.81
C GLY A 122 3.04 -13.94 9.33
N GLY A 123 3.56 -14.17 10.54
CA GLY A 123 3.55 -15.47 11.20
C GLY A 123 2.76 -15.47 12.53
N PRO A 124 2.83 -16.56 13.29
CA PRO A 124 2.43 -16.56 14.69
C PRO A 124 3.39 -15.71 15.54
N GLN A 125 2.98 -15.41 16.77
CA GLN A 125 3.85 -14.73 17.73
C GLN A 125 5.09 -15.59 18.05
N ALA A 126 6.27 -14.98 18.00
CA ALA A 126 7.54 -15.54 18.41
C ALA A 126 7.59 -15.73 19.94
N PRO A 127 8.06 -16.87 20.45
CA PRO A 127 8.46 -17.01 21.84
C PRO A 127 9.58 -16.01 22.20
N SER A 128 9.56 -15.50 23.43
CA SER A 128 10.57 -14.53 23.91
C SER A 128 12.00 -15.08 23.98
N SER A 129 12.16 -16.41 23.96
CA SER A 129 13.46 -17.09 24.00
C SER A 129 14.11 -17.29 22.62
N ILE A 130 13.44 -16.93 21.53
CA ILE A 130 13.97 -17.14 20.18
C ILE A 130 15.12 -16.15 19.92
N ALA A 131 16.24 -16.69 19.46
CA ALA A 131 17.38 -15.89 19.04
C ALA A 131 17.01 -15.02 17.84
N TRP A 132 17.47 -13.77 17.86
CA TRP A 132 17.24 -12.81 16.78
C TRP A 132 18.06 -13.17 15.53
N PRO A 133 17.69 -12.67 14.34
CA PRO A 133 18.48 -12.87 13.14
C PRO A 133 19.94 -12.46 13.32
N VAL A 134 20.87 -13.19 12.70
CA VAL A 134 22.27 -12.78 12.65
C VAL A 134 22.36 -11.41 11.97
N GLY A 135 23.13 -10.50 12.56
CA GLY A 135 23.29 -9.13 12.06
C GLY A 135 22.23 -8.15 12.55
N ALA A 136 21.22 -8.60 13.30
CA ALA A 136 20.27 -7.71 13.95
C ALA A 136 20.94 -6.89 15.06
N GLU A 137 20.60 -5.61 15.09
CA GLU A 137 20.88 -4.70 16.20
C GLU A 137 20.07 -5.08 17.45
N PRO A 138 20.36 -4.53 18.65
CA PRO A 138 19.74 -4.97 19.91
C PRO A 138 18.30 -4.50 20.11
N GLU A 139 17.67 -3.95 19.08
CA GLU A 139 16.28 -3.48 19.06
C GLU A 139 15.50 -4.00 17.86
N ARG A 140 14.22 -4.25 18.07
CA ARG A 140 13.25 -4.62 17.03
C ARG A 140 11.87 -4.03 17.36
N PHE A 141 11.00 -3.95 16.36
CA PHE A 141 9.57 -3.75 16.57
C PHE A 141 8.80 -5.06 16.35
N ASP A 142 7.97 -5.40 17.34
CA ASP A 142 6.97 -6.45 17.25
C ASP A 142 5.69 -5.82 16.70
N ILE A 143 5.40 -6.07 15.42
CA ILE A 143 4.26 -5.54 14.70
C ILE A 143 3.14 -6.58 14.72
N THR A 144 2.03 -6.23 15.37
CA THR A 144 0.80 -7.01 15.35
C THR A 144 -0.12 -6.43 14.28
N VAL A 145 -0.59 -7.29 13.37
CA VAL A 145 -1.59 -6.94 12.36
C VAL A 145 -2.85 -7.76 12.60
N THR A 146 -3.98 -7.09 12.73
CA THR A 146 -5.28 -7.72 13.01
C THR A 146 -6.27 -7.38 11.91
N ASP A 147 -7.06 -8.36 11.49
CA ASP A 147 -8.23 -8.15 10.64
C ASP A 147 -9.44 -7.82 11.53
N PRO A 148 -9.93 -6.56 11.56
CA PRO A 148 -10.94 -6.14 12.54
C PRO A 148 -12.38 -6.44 12.08
N ARG A 149 -12.57 -7.18 10.99
CA ARG A 149 -13.92 -7.58 10.55
C ARG A 149 -14.60 -8.42 11.63
N PRO A 150 -15.92 -8.25 11.85
CA PRO A 150 -16.63 -8.92 12.95
C PRO A 150 -16.55 -10.45 12.96
N ASP A 151 -16.34 -11.05 11.79
CA ASP A 151 -16.24 -12.49 11.56
C ASP A 151 -14.79 -13.00 11.50
N SER A 152 -13.80 -12.14 11.71
CA SER A 152 -12.39 -12.48 11.68
C SER A 152 -11.76 -12.40 13.07
N ASN A 153 -10.90 -13.37 13.36
CA ASN A 153 -10.00 -13.37 14.52
C ASN A 153 -8.54 -13.50 14.10
N THR A 154 -8.26 -13.21 12.83
CA THR A 154 -6.93 -13.43 12.25
C THR A 154 -5.97 -12.37 12.74
N VAL A 155 -4.95 -12.83 13.46
CA VAL A 155 -3.82 -12.01 13.89
C VAL A 155 -2.55 -12.56 13.24
N ARG A 156 -1.68 -11.65 12.80
CA ARG A 156 -0.38 -11.93 12.23
C ARG A 156 0.67 -11.09 12.92
N TRP A 157 1.84 -11.68 13.14
CA TRP A 157 3.00 -11.02 13.74
C TRP A 157 4.10 -10.88 12.70
N VAL A 158 4.67 -9.68 12.64
CA VAL A 158 5.84 -9.33 11.85
C VAL A 158 6.85 -8.67 12.77
N TYR A 159 8.12 -8.97 12.56
CA TYR A 159 9.22 -8.48 13.38
C TYR A 159 10.13 -7.63 12.51
N LEU A 160 10.18 -6.33 12.77
CA LEU A 160 11.05 -5.41 12.05
C LEU A 160 12.36 -5.26 12.82
N PHE A 161 13.47 -5.60 12.17
CA PHE A 161 14.82 -5.43 12.70
C PHE A 161 15.58 -4.40 11.86
N SER A 162 16.62 -3.82 12.46
CA SER A 162 17.66 -3.09 11.72
C SER A 162 18.99 -3.83 11.78
N GLY A 163 19.82 -3.60 10.76
CA GLY A 163 21.22 -4.03 10.71
C GLY A 163 21.74 -4.21 9.29
N ALA A 164 22.94 -3.70 9.03
CA ALA A 164 23.57 -3.67 7.70
C ALA A 164 23.75 -5.04 7.01
N ASN A 165 23.68 -6.15 7.76
CA ASN A 165 23.89 -7.50 7.22
C ASN A 165 22.71 -8.45 7.50
N LEU A 166 21.50 -7.91 7.66
CA LEU A 166 20.30 -8.73 7.85
C LEU A 166 20.03 -9.61 6.62
N PRO A 167 19.64 -10.89 6.82
CA PRO A 167 19.12 -11.73 5.74
C PRO A 167 17.92 -11.07 5.05
N ARG A 168 17.83 -11.20 3.72
CA ARG A 168 16.76 -10.62 2.90
C ARG A 168 15.95 -11.68 2.19
N SER A 169 14.65 -11.40 2.00
CA SER A 169 13.81 -12.21 1.12
C SER A 169 14.17 -11.92 -0.34
N SER A 170 14.19 -12.95 -1.17
CA SER A 170 14.32 -12.82 -2.63
C SER A 170 12.97 -12.83 -3.35
N THR A 171 11.85 -12.93 -2.60
CA THR A 171 10.52 -12.95 -3.19
C THR A 171 10.11 -11.54 -3.59
N GLN A 172 9.75 -11.38 -4.86
CA GLN A 172 9.29 -10.12 -5.45
C GLN A 172 7.85 -10.32 -5.97
N TYR A 173 6.93 -9.45 -5.54
CA TYR A 173 5.51 -9.56 -5.87
C TYR A 173 5.08 -8.77 -7.09
N VAL A 174 5.89 -7.81 -7.50
CA VAL A 174 5.60 -6.89 -8.59
C VAL A 174 6.87 -6.63 -9.39
N SER A 175 6.73 -6.55 -10.71
CA SER A 175 7.80 -6.21 -11.63
C SER A 175 7.42 -4.99 -12.46
N TRP A 176 8.35 -4.05 -12.58
CA TRP A 176 8.21 -2.88 -13.42
C TRP A 176 9.59 -2.39 -13.87
N SER A 177 9.70 -1.89 -15.10
CA SER A 177 10.94 -1.35 -15.65
C SER A 177 11.25 0.08 -15.20
N GLY A 178 10.32 0.77 -14.53
CA GLY A 178 10.45 2.18 -14.17
C GLY A 178 10.32 3.15 -15.35
N THR A 179 10.05 2.63 -16.56
CA THR A 179 10.01 3.46 -17.77
C THR A 179 8.60 3.98 -18.07
N ARG A 180 8.54 5.09 -18.79
CA ARG A 180 7.29 5.75 -19.21
C ARG A 180 6.31 4.78 -19.91
N ASN A 181 6.74 4.22 -21.04
CA ASN A 181 6.02 3.17 -21.78
C ASN A 181 6.43 1.83 -21.18
N SER A 182 5.54 1.18 -20.45
CA SER A 182 5.87 -0.02 -19.69
C SER A 182 4.63 -0.72 -19.16
N SER A 183 4.84 -1.96 -18.72
CA SER A 183 3.86 -2.71 -17.96
C SER A 183 4.28 -2.84 -16.51
N ILE A 184 3.33 -2.68 -15.59
CA ILE A 184 3.48 -3.14 -14.20
C ILE A 184 2.78 -4.49 -14.11
N SER A 185 3.52 -5.53 -13.75
CA SER A 185 3.00 -6.91 -13.69
C SER A 185 3.16 -7.51 -12.31
N THR A 186 2.17 -8.29 -11.88
CA THR A 186 2.22 -9.14 -10.69
C THR A 186 2.06 -10.61 -11.12
N SER A 187 1.91 -11.53 -10.18
CA SER A 187 1.50 -12.90 -10.53
C SER A 187 0.01 -13.04 -10.85
N LEU A 188 -0.81 -12.01 -10.62
CA LEU A 188 -2.28 -12.07 -10.74
C LEU A 188 -2.81 -11.20 -11.88
N PHE A 189 -2.18 -10.05 -12.15
CA PHE A 189 -2.63 -9.12 -13.18
C PHE A 189 -1.47 -8.31 -13.75
N SER A 190 -1.71 -7.68 -14.91
CA SER A 190 -0.81 -6.67 -15.48
C SER A 190 -1.56 -5.43 -15.93
N LEU A 191 -0.89 -4.29 -15.84
CA LEU A 191 -1.34 -2.98 -16.28
C LEU A 191 -0.36 -2.46 -17.33
N ASP A 192 -0.85 -2.11 -18.51
CA ASP A 192 -0.03 -1.58 -19.59
C ASP A 192 -0.21 -0.07 -19.72
N PHE A 193 0.89 0.66 -19.57
CA PHE A 193 0.93 2.10 -19.71
C PHE A 193 1.63 2.50 -21.00
N SER A 194 1.00 3.43 -21.72
CA SER A 194 1.60 4.16 -22.81
C SER A 194 1.72 5.65 -22.48
N ASP A 195 2.79 6.23 -22.99
CA ASP A 195 3.22 7.61 -22.73
C ASP A 195 3.11 7.98 -21.24
N ARG A 196 2.52 9.12 -20.88
CA ARG A 196 2.61 9.62 -19.50
C ARG A 196 1.68 8.88 -18.58
N TRP A 197 0.42 8.64 -18.96
CA TRP A 197 -0.53 8.00 -18.04
C TRP A 197 -1.59 7.10 -18.65
N LEU A 198 -1.63 7.00 -19.98
CA LEU A 198 -2.65 6.25 -20.69
C LEU A 198 -2.53 4.78 -20.29
N LEU A 199 -3.58 4.25 -19.67
CA LEU A 199 -3.69 2.83 -19.39
C LEU A 199 -4.41 2.17 -20.56
N THR A 200 -3.64 1.46 -21.38
CA THR A 200 -4.08 0.84 -22.63
C THR A 200 -4.16 -0.67 -22.51
N GLY A 201 -4.17 -1.19 -21.28
CA GLY A 201 -4.34 -2.61 -21.08
C GLY A 201 -4.42 -3.01 -19.63
N LEU A 202 -5.32 -3.96 -19.36
CA LEU A 202 -5.60 -4.52 -18.06
C LEU A 202 -5.94 -5.99 -18.21
N ARG A 203 -5.04 -6.86 -17.73
CA ARG A 203 -5.14 -8.32 -17.93
C ARG A 203 -5.15 -9.03 -16.59
N VAL A 204 -6.07 -9.98 -16.41
CA VAL A 204 -5.96 -10.98 -15.34
C VAL A 204 -5.16 -12.15 -15.87
N LEU A 205 -4.07 -12.50 -15.19
CA LEU A 205 -3.08 -13.46 -15.67
C LEU A 205 -3.47 -14.91 -15.33
N VAL A 206 -2.89 -15.84 -16.09
CA VAL A 206 -3.03 -17.28 -15.85
C VAL A 206 -2.43 -17.67 -14.47
N PRO A 207 -3.01 -18.66 -13.75
CA PRO A 207 -4.12 -19.53 -14.15
C PRO A 207 -5.52 -18.96 -13.88
N CYS A 208 -5.62 -17.80 -13.22
CA CYS A 208 -6.86 -17.21 -12.75
C CYS A 208 -7.69 -16.60 -13.90
N GLY A 209 -7.04 -15.80 -14.75
CA GLY A 209 -7.57 -15.26 -15.99
C GLY A 209 -7.01 -15.96 -17.23
N THR A 210 -7.19 -15.33 -18.39
CA THR A 210 -6.69 -15.80 -19.69
C THR A 210 -5.47 -15.03 -20.18
N ALA A 211 -5.07 -13.97 -19.46
CA ALA A 211 -4.12 -12.94 -19.90
C ALA A 211 -4.52 -12.17 -21.18
N ALA A 212 -5.76 -12.31 -21.65
CA ALA A 212 -6.33 -11.42 -22.66
C ALA A 212 -6.67 -10.06 -22.04
N ASP A 213 -6.59 -9.01 -22.86
CA ASP A 213 -6.94 -7.66 -22.43
C ASP A 213 -8.45 -7.53 -22.19
N LEU A 214 -8.81 -6.78 -21.14
CA LEU A 214 -10.21 -6.54 -20.76
C LEU A 214 -10.70 -5.16 -21.21
N ILE A 215 -9.79 -4.20 -21.32
CA ILE A 215 -10.13 -2.79 -21.51
C ILE A 215 -9.61 -2.31 -22.86
N ASP A 216 -10.38 -1.43 -23.50
CA ASP A 216 -9.84 -0.55 -24.51
C ASP A 216 -8.94 0.47 -23.78
N ARG A 217 -9.51 1.18 -22.80
CA ARG A 217 -8.76 2.18 -22.05
C ARG A 217 -9.36 2.57 -20.71
N LEU A 218 -8.54 3.13 -19.82
CA LEU A 218 -9.03 4.03 -18.77
C LEU A 218 -9.13 5.46 -19.33
N LYS A 219 -10.35 5.93 -19.56
CA LYS A 219 -10.65 7.21 -20.20
C LYS A 219 -10.82 8.33 -19.18
N GLY A 220 -10.38 9.52 -19.55
CA GLY A 220 -10.50 10.76 -18.80
C GLY A 220 -11.18 11.81 -19.66
N ARG A 221 -12.23 12.46 -19.17
CA ARG A 221 -12.94 13.50 -19.93
C ARG A 221 -13.17 14.74 -19.08
N GLY A 222 -13.19 15.91 -19.70
CA GLY A 222 -13.53 17.17 -19.03
C GLY A 222 -14.34 18.09 -19.93
N GLY A 223 -15.46 18.65 -19.45
CA GLY A 223 -16.26 19.57 -20.25
C GLY A 223 -17.75 19.52 -19.94
N ILE A 224 -18.59 19.77 -20.95
CA ILE A 224 -20.06 19.78 -20.82
C ILE A 224 -20.65 18.38 -21.04
N THR A 225 -20.05 17.60 -21.95
CA THR A 225 -20.42 16.22 -22.26
C THR A 225 -19.14 15.42 -22.50
N PRO A 226 -19.16 14.08 -22.36
CA PRO A 226 -17.97 13.27 -22.61
C PRO A 226 -17.41 13.39 -24.03
N GLN A 227 -18.22 13.77 -25.03
CA GLN A 227 -17.79 14.01 -26.41
C GLN A 227 -17.37 15.46 -26.73
N GLY A 228 -17.80 16.42 -25.91
CA GLY A 228 -17.77 17.84 -26.24
C GLY A 228 -16.72 18.63 -25.46
N GLY A 229 -15.57 18.03 -25.18
CA GLY A 229 -14.57 18.61 -24.28
C GLY A 229 -13.17 18.01 -24.42
N GLU A 230 -12.41 18.14 -23.35
CA GLU A 230 -11.06 17.57 -23.22
C GLU A 230 -11.12 16.05 -23.03
N THR A 231 -10.11 15.37 -23.54
CA THR A 231 -9.95 13.92 -23.54
C THR A 231 -8.67 13.51 -22.81
N GLU A 232 -8.52 12.21 -22.51
CA GLU A 232 -7.28 11.68 -21.95
C GLU A 232 -6.08 11.93 -22.85
N GLU A 233 -6.27 12.07 -24.16
CA GLU A 233 -5.20 12.44 -25.08
C GLU A 233 -4.68 13.85 -24.82
N ASN A 234 -5.59 14.82 -24.71
CA ASN A 234 -5.22 16.21 -24.40
C ASN A 234 -4.56 16.31 -23.02
N TRP A 235 -5.05 15.52 -22.06
CA TRP A 235 -4.49 15.46 -20.71
C TRP A 235 -3.13 14.79 -20.68
N ASN A 236 -2.97 13.70 -21.44
CA ASN A 236 -1.69 13.04 -21.61
C ASN A 236 -0.68 14.02 -22.22
N ASP A 237 -1.00 14.72 -23.30
CA ASP A 237 -0.09 15.69 -23.92
C ASP A 237 0.36 16.82 -22.98
N ALA A 238 -0.55 17.29 -22.12
CA ALA A 238 -0.30 18.35 -21.15
C ALA A 238 0.30 17.86 -19.82
N SER A 239 0.58 16.56 -19.69
CA SER A 239 1.14 15.97 -18.47
C SER A 239 2.64 15.64 -18.60
N SER A 240 3.26 15.29 -17.48
CA SER A 240 4.66 14.89 -17.36
C SER A 240 4.76 13.63 -16.52
N PHE A 241 5.33 12.57 -17.09
CA PHE A 241 5.73 11.38 -16.34
C PHE A 241 6.88 11.73 -15.42
N MET A 242 6.70 11.51 -14.11
CA MET A 242 7.68 11.92 -13.10
C MET A 242 8.67 10.81 -12.75
N GLY A 243 8.34 9.55 -13.05
CA GLY A 243 9.13 8.39 -12.63
C GLY A 243 8.34 7.52 -11.65
N GLY A 244 9.07 6.78 -10.81
CA GLY A 244 8.47 5.93 -9.80
C GLY A 244 9.46 5.00 -9.11
N ILE A 245 8.94 4.23 -8.15
CA ILE A 245 9.67 3.31 -7.29
C ILE A 245 9.21 1.88 -7.59
N VAL A 246 10.14 0.92 -7.61
CA VAL A 246 9.81 -0.51 -7.66
C VAL A 246 10.59 -1.24 -6.57
N GLY A 247 9.85 -1.89 -5.67
CA GLY A 247 10.44 -2.76 -4.66
C GLY A 247 9.84 -4.16 -4.66
N LEU A 248 10.08 -4.90 -3.59
CA LEU A 248 9.64 -6.29 -3.48
C LEU A 248 8.11 -6.42 -3.30
N VAL A 249 7.46 -5.38 -2.77
CA VAL A 249 6.06 -5.45 -2.32
C VAL A 249 5.12 -4.70 -3.26
N ARG A 250 5.51 -3.51 -3.70
CA ARG A 250 4.71 -2.64 -4.56
C ARG A 250 5.55 -1.82 -5.53
N ALA A 251 4.93 -1.46 -6.65
CA ALA A 251 5.42 -0.45 -7.57
C ALA A 251 4.59 0.83 -7.40
N ILE A 252 5.24 1.98 -7.50
CA ILE A 252 4.65 3.30 -7.33
C ILE A 252 5.02 4.12 -8.56
N ARG A 253 4.03 4.63 -9.30
CA ARG A 253 4.21 5.34 -10.58
C ARG A 253 3.57 6.72 -10.50
N TYR A 254 4.28 7.79 -10.89
CA TYR A 254 3.80 9.17 -10.79
C TYR A 254 3.73 9.93 -12.12
N VAL A 255 2.76 10.83 -12.18
CA VAL A 255 2.59 11.82 -13.25
C VAL A 255 2.00 13.09 -12.66
N GLN A 256 2.40 14.22 -13.24
CA GLN A 256 1.84 15.52 -12.95
C GLN A 256 1.26 16.15 -14.21
N GLY A 257 0.14 16.85 -14.04
CA GLY A 257 -0.45 17.70 -15.05
C GLY A 257 -1.55 17.01 -15.84
N ALA A 258 -2.39 17.86 -16.41
CA ALA A 258 -3.43 17.55 -17.38
C ALA A 258 -3.79 18.88 -18.07
N ALA A 259 -4.48 18.81 -19.20
CA ALA A 259 -5.11 20.02 -19.73
C ALA A 259 -6.15 20.48 -18.69
N SER A 260 -6.27 21.80 -18.51
CA SER A 260 -7.08 22.40 -17.45
C SER A 260 -6.69 22.07 -16.00
N GLY A 261 -5.65 21.26 -15.77
CA GLY A 261 -5.25 20.81 -14.43
C GLY A 261 -3.73 20.67 -14.25
N VAL A 262 -3.00 21.78 -14.36
CA VAL A 262 -1.52 21.82 -14.37
C VAL A 262 -0.87 21.15 -13.16
N ASN A 263 -1.46 21.28 -11.97
CA ASN A 263 -0.98 20.64 -10.74
C ASN A 263 -1.82 19.44 -10.31
N THR A 264 -2.59 18.86 -11.21
CA THR A 264 -3.19 17.56 -10.91
C THR A 264 -2.07 16.54 -10.83
N VAL A 265 -1.91 15.90 -9.68
CA VAL A 265 -0.95 14.81 -9.50
C VAL A 265 -1.75 13.53 -9.49
N HIS A 266 -1.32 12.53 -10.26
CA HIS A 266 -1.84 11.19 -10.09
C HIS A 266 -0.71 10.20 -9.87
N HIS A 267 -0.98 9.21 -9.04
CA HIS A 267 -0.07 8.11 -8.84
C HIS A 267 -0.78 6.77 -8.72
N ASP A 268 -0.09 5.73 -9.16
CA ASP A 268 -0.53 4.35 -9.09
C ASP A 268 0.33 3.59 -8.10
N VAL A 269 -0.29 2.95 -7.11
CA VAL A 269 0.34 1.98 -6.21
C VAL A 269 -0.15 0.59 -6.57
N VAL A 270 0.75 -0.27 -7.04
CA VAL A 270 0.45 -1.62 -7.52
C VAL A 270 1.14 -2.65 -6.65
N SER A 271 0.35 -3.45 -5.92
CA SER A 271 0.80 -4.62 -5.17
C SER A 271 0.21 -5.91 -5.77
N ARG A 272 0.62 -7.08 -5.25
CA ARG A 272 0.28 -8.41 -5.78
C ARG A 272 -1.17 -8.57 -6.26
N SER A 273 -2.14 -8.16 -5.44
CA SER A 273 -3.58 -8.34 -5.68
C SER A 273 -4.36 -7.02 -5.76
N ARG A 274 -3.69 -5.87 -5.77
CA ARG A 274 -4.35 -4.57 -5.73
C ARG A 274 -3.63 -3.54 -6.56
N TRP A 275 -4.39 -2.80 -7.35
CA TRP A 275 -3.96 -1.54 -7.91
C TRP A 275 -4.78 -0.41 -7.30
N GLN A 276 -4.11 0.62 -6.80
CA GLN A 276 -4.76 1.84 -6.34
C GLN A 276 -4.25 3.01 -7.17
N ARG A 277 -5.18 3.74 -7.80
CA ARG A 277 -4.92 5.05 -8.38
C ARG A 277 -5.42 6.13 -7.42
N THR A 278 -4.56 7.09 -7.14
CA THR A 278 -4.93 8.33 -6.46
C THR A 278 -4.81 9.46 -7.47
N VAL A 279 -5.87 10.23 -7.65
CA VAL A 279 -5.85 11.48 -8.43
C VAL A 279 -6.10 12.63 -7.48
N ASN A 280 -5.08 13.44 -7.27
CA ASN A 280 -5.16 14.70 -6.54
C ASN A 280 -5.51 15.80 -7.55
N LEU A 281 -6.80 15.89 -7.87
CA LEU A 281 -7.33 16.79 -8.89
C LEU A 281 -7.21 18.24 -8.41
N ARG A 282 -6.59 19.07 -9.26
CA ARG A 282 -6.54 20.53 -9.14
C ARG A 282 -6.83 21.11 -10.51
N VAL A 283 -8.01 21.71 -10.65
CA VAL A 283 -8.59 22.13 -11.93
C VAL A 283 -9.26 23.48 -11.77
N HIS A 284 -9.30 24.28 -12.84
CA HIS A 284 -10.11 25.50 -12.87
C HIS A 284 -11.62 25.18 -12.98
N PRO A 285 -12.53 26.17 -12.86
CA PRO A 285 -13.96 25.90 -12.94
C PRO A 285 -14.36 25.18 -14.24
N ILE A 286 -14.94 23.98 -14.11
CA ILE A 286 -15.33 23.14 -15.24
C ILE A 286 -16.64 22.41 -14.92
N ASN A 287 -17.47 22.17 -15.93
CA ASN A 287 -18.80 21.62 -15.72
C ASN A 287 -18.75 20.19 -15.20
N GLU A 288 -18.01 19.30 -15.86
CA GLU A 288 -17.91 17.90 -15.46
C GLU A 288 -16.50 17.36 -15.74
N VAL A 289 -16.07 16.40 -14.91
CA VAL A 289 -14.82 15.64 -15.04
C VAL A 289 -15.15 14.16 -14.85
N TRP A 290 -14.72 13.31 -15.79
CA TRP A 290 -14.96 11.87 -15.77
C TRP A 290 -13.66 11.08 -15.70
N LEU A 291 -13.71 9.93 -15.04
CA LEU A 291 -12.68 8.89 -15.06
C LEU A 291 -13.38 7.52 -15.04
N TYR A 292 -13.20 6.73 -16.10
CA TYR A 292 -13.91 5.46 -16.28
C TYR A 292 -13.15 4.48 -17.17
N PHE A 293 -13.35 3.19 -16.95
CA PHE A 293 -12.89 2.16 -17.89
C PHE A 293 -13.85 2.10 -19.08
N ASP A 294 -13.30 1.89 -20.26
CA ASP A 294 -13.99 1.42 -21.46
C ASP A 294 -13.50 0.02 -21.80
N LEU A 295 -14.42 -0.90 -22.06
CA LEU A 295 -14.11 -2.32 -22.23
C LEU A 295 -13.88 -2.65 -23.70
N LEU A 296 -13.12 -3.71 -23.96
CA LEU A 296 -13.10 -4.26 -25.32
C LEU A 296 -14.44 -4.97 -25.62
N PRO A 297 -14.92 -4.93 -26.87
CA PRO A 297 -16.20 -5.55 -27.27
C PRO A 297 -16.22 -7.07 -27.07
N ASN A 298 -15.05 -7.70 -27.11
CA ASN A 298 -14.89 -9.13 -26.90
C ASN A 298 -14.69 -9.51 -25.41
N ALA A 299 -14.72 -8.55 -24.48
CA ALA A 299 -14.59 -8.82 -23.06
C ALA A 299 -15.73 -9.72 -22.55
N GLY A 300 -16.91 -9.69 -23.18
CA GLY A 300 -18.03 -10.59 -22.88
C GLY A 300 -18.41 -10.57 -21.39
N ALA A 301 -18.65 -9.37 -20.87
CA ALA A 301 -18.71 -9.12 -19.44
C ALA A 301 -20.15 -8.95 -18.91
N THR A 302 -20.28 -9.06 -17.59
CA THR A 302 -21.47 -8.66 -16.84
C THR A 302 -21.03 -7.73 -15.72
N LEU A 303 -21.63 -6.53 -15.67
CA LEU A 303 -21.38 -5.55 -14.61
C LEU A 303 -22.39 -5.73 -13.47
N PHE A 304 -21.90 -5.78 -12.24
CA PHE A 304 -22.69 -5.82 -11.02
C PHE A 304 -22.45 -4.55 -10.20
N THR A 305 -23.52 -4.04 -9.59
CA THR A 305 -23.49 -2.92 -8.65
C THR A 305 -24.51 -3.19 -7.53
N PRO A 306 -24.48 -2.44 -6.41
CA PRO A 306 -25.56 -2.51 -5.42
C PRO A 306 -26.95 -2.19 -6.00
N ALA A 307 -27.02 -1.26 -6.96
CA ALA A 307 -28.27 -0.90 -7.62
C ALA A 307 -28.73 -1.94 -8.65
N THR A 308 -27.80 -2.71 -9.22
CA THR A 308 -28.05 -3.73 -10.25
C THR A 308 -27.47 -5.08 -9.81
N PRO A 309 -28.01 -5.71 -8.75
CA PRO A 309 -27.43 -6.92 -8.16
C PRO A 309 -27.60 -8.18 -9.02
N SER A 310 -28.57 -8.17 -9.95
CA SER A 310 -28.76 -9.25 -10.94
C SER A 310 -27.72 -9.24 -12.05
N GLY A 311 -26.91 -8.17 -12.13
CA GLY A 311 -25.98 -7.93 -13.23
C GLY A 311 -26.66 -7.28 -14.45
N MET A 312 -25.85 -6.55 -15.20
CA MET A 312 -26.17 -5.90 -16.46
C MET A 312 -25.19 -6.41 -17.52
N PRO A 313 -25.66 -6.89 -18.68
CA PRO A 313 -24.76 -7.32 -19.74
C PRO A 313 -23.91 -6.15 -20.25
N VAL A 314 -22.71 -6.45 -20.72
CA VAL A 314 -21.93 -5.54 -21.58
C VAL A 314 -21.98 -6.14 -22.97
N ASP A 315 -22.92 -5.69 -23.78
CA ASP A 315 -23.21 -6.19 -25.12
C ASP A 315 -23.27 -5.11 -26.21
N GLY A 316 -22.94 -3.87 -25.84
CA GLY A 316 -22.96 -2.70 -26.73
C GLY A 316 -24.36 -2.14 -26.96
N VAL A 317 -25.36 -2.53 -26.14
CA VAL A 317 -26.74 -2.03 -26.24
C VAL A 317 -27.10 -1.19 -25.02
N ARG A 318 -27.59 0.03 -25.29
CA ARG A 318 -27.86 1.03 -24.25
C ARG A 318 -28.82 0.52 -23.17
N ASP A 319 -28.32 0.45 -21.94
CA ASP A 319 -29.12 0.11 -20.75
C ASP A 319 -29.85 1.34 -20.16
N PRO A 320 -31.19 1.44 -20.26
CA PRO A 320 -31.93 2.57 -19.72
C PRO A 320 -32.03 2.57 -18.18
N ALA A 321 -31.66 1.46 -17.52
CA ALA A 321 -31.75 1.27 -16.08
C ALA A 321 -30.40 1.48 -15.34
N ALA A 322 -29.39 1.99 -16.03
CA ALA A 322 -28.06 2.20 -15.46
C ALA A 322 -28.10 3.18 -14.26
N PRO A 323 -27.44 2.84 -13.13
CA PRO A 323 -27.47 3.69 -11.96
C PRO A 323 -26.61 4.95 -12.12
N THR A 324 -27.15 6.10 -11.72
CA THR A 324 -26.44 7.39 -11.73
C THR A 324 -25.89 7.78 -10.36
N ALA A 325 -26.53 7.33 -9.27
CA ALA A 325 -25.99 7.51 -7.93
C ALA A 325 -24.61 6.86 -7.82
N LEU A 326 -23.67 7.49 -7.11
CA LEU A 326 -22.33 6.95 -6.92
C LEU A 326 -22.40 5.55 -6.28
N GLN A 327 -21.93 4.55 -7.02
CA GLN A 327 -21.87 3.17 -6.54
C GLN A 327 -20.62 2.99 -5.67
N PRO A 328 -20.76 2.43 -4.45
CA PRO A 328 -19.62 2.21 -3.56
C PRO A 328 -18.66 1.13 -4.07
N TRP A 329 -19.14 0.24 -4.95
CA TRP A 329 -18.33 -0.72 -5.67
C TRP A 329 -19.00 -1.03 -7.01
N THR A 330 -18.18 -1.41 -7.99
CA THR A 330 -18.65 -2.09 -9.20
C THR A 330 -17.82 -3.36 -9.39
N LEU A 331 -18.45 -4.42 -9.88
CA LEU A 331 -17.79 -5.69 -10.16
C LEU A 331 -18.03 -6.06 -11.62
N LEU A 332 -16.95 -6.29 -12.36
CA LEU A 332 -16.97 -6.83 -13.71
C LEU A 332 -16.65 -8.33 -13.65
N ARG A 333 -17.55 -9.17 -14.16
CA ARG A 333 -17.32 -10.60 -14.36
C ARG A 333 -17.20 -10.90 -15.84
N SER A 334 -16.10 -11.50 -16.27
CA SER A 334 -15.89 -11.97 -17.65
C SER A 334 -15.21 -13.34 -17.67
N GLY A 335 -15.38 -14.06 -18.78
CA GLY A 335 -14.67 -15.31 -19.05
C GLY A 335 -13.17 -15.14 -19.29
N LEU A 336 -12.68 -13.92 -19.51
CA LEU A 336 -11.25 -13.61 -19.66
C LEU A 336 -10.54 -13.41 -18.31
N GLY A 337 -11.32 -13.23 -17.24
CA GLY A 337 -10.92 -12.61 -15.98
C GLY A 337 -11.91 -11.49 -15.64
N GLY A 338 -11.92 -11.01 -14.40
CA GLY A 338 -12.79 -9.93 -13.98
C GLY A 338 -12.10 -8.99 -13.00
N TYR A 339 -12.86 -8.06 -12.44
CA TYR A 339 -12.35 -7.17 -11.41
C TYR A 339 -13.43 -6.57 -10.52
N VAL A 340 -13.03 -6.09 -9.35
CA VAL A 340 -13.81 -5.15 -8.54
C VAL A 340 -13.13 -3.80 -8.54
N THR A 341 -13.91 -2.74 -8.71
CA THR A 341 -13.47 -1.37 -8.44
C THR A 341 -14.21 -0.79 -7.25
N ILE A 342 -13.47 -0.10 -6.38
CA ILE A 342 -14.00 0.71 -5.28
C ILE A 342 -13.56 2.15 -5.54
N ASN A 343 -14.51 3.05 -5.71
CA ASN A 343 -14.25 4.47 -5.90
C ASN A 343 -14.62 5.21 -4.62
N THR A 344 -13.64 5.91 -4.04
CA THR A 344 -13.85 6.79 -2.88
C THR A 344 -13.55 8.22 -3.29
N ILE A 345 -14.56 9.09 -3.14
CA ILE A 345 -14.47 10.52 -3.44
C ILE A 345 -14.95 11.26 -2.18
N PRO A 346 -14.04 11.73 -1.33
CA PRO A 346 -14.40 12.49 -0.14
C PRO A 346 -15.15 13.78 -0.52
N PRO A 347 -16.17 14.18 0.27
CA PRO A 347 -16.85 15.45 0.08
C PRO A 347 -15.87 16.62 0.03
N SER A 348 -16.06 17.51 -0.94
CA SER A 348 -15.24 18.71 -1.13
C SER A 348 -16.14 19.90 -1.46
N PRO A 349 -15.80 21.13 -1.00
CA PRO A 349 -16.55 22.32 -1.37
C PRO A 349 -16.39 22.71 -2.84
N TYR A 350 -15.48 22.07 -3.58
CA TYR A 350 -15.10 22.45 -4.94
C TYR A 350 -15.85 21.69 -6.04
N TYR A 351 -16.76 20.79 -5.69
CA TYR A 351 -17.69 20.16 -6.63
C TYR A 351 -19.09 20.05 -6.00
N ARG A 352 -20.14 19.95 -6.82
CA ARG A 352 -21.53 19.86 -6.35
C ARG A 352 -21.96 18.44 -6.05
N SER A 353 -21.70 17.52 -6.97
CA SER A 353 -22.01 16.10 -6.82
C SER A 353 -20.94 15.22 -7.45
N ALA A 354 -20.83 14.00 -6.92
CA ALA A 354 -20.11 12.90 -7.52
C ALA A 354 -21.12 11.80 -7.84
N GLU A 355 -21.04 11.25 -9.05
CA GLU A 355 -22.00 10.30 -9.60
C GLU A 355 -21.27 9.13 -10.27
N SER A 356 -21.97 8.02 -10.45
CA SER A 356 -21.46 6.94 -11.30
C SER A 356 -21.71 7.27 -12.77
N TYR A 357 -20.73 6.94 -13.60
CA TYR A 357 -20.88 6.97 -15.05
C TYR A 357 -20.98 5.55 -15.57
N PHE A 358 -22.05 5.27 -16.30
CA PHE A 358 -22.20 4.03 -17.05
C PHE A 358 -22.73 4.27 -18.46
N LEU A 359 -22.14 3.61 -19.46
CA LEU A 359 -22.64 3.60 -20.83
C LEU A 359 -22.20 2.34 -21.59
N ASP A 360 -23.16 1.57 -22.07
CA ASP A 360 -22.92 0.46 -23.01
C ASP A 360 -23.67 0.75 -24.30
N ASP A 361 -23.02 1.32 -25.31
CA ASP A 361 -23.65 1.73 -26.55
C ASP A 361 -22.64 1.73 -27.69
N ALA A 362 -22.61 0.64 -28.47
CA ALA A 362 -21.67 0.49 -29.58
C ALA A 362 -21.87 1.53 -30.69
N SER A 363 -23.03 2.21 -30.73
CA SER A 363 -23.29 3.28 -31.70
C SER A 363 -22.77 4.65 -31.26
N TYR A 364 -22.38 4.77 -29.99
CA TYR A 364 -21.86 5.98 -29.42
C TYR A 364 -20.43 6.21 -29.90
N ASN A 365 -20.17 7.33 -30.57
CA ASN A 365 -18.81 7.75 -30.88
C ASN A 365 -18.20 8.44 -29.66
N ASP A 366 -17.27 7.77 -28.99
CA ASP A 366 -16.66 8.23 -27.77
C ASP A 366 -15.34 9.01 -28.00
N ALA A 367 -14.78 8.95 -29.21
CA ALA A 367 -13.59 9.70 -29.66
C ALA A 367 -13.89 10.66 -30.85
N PRO A 368 -14.85 11.60 -30.76
CA PRO A 368 -15.29 12.38 -31.93
C PRO A 368 -14.39 13.56 -32.33
N VAL A 369 -13.43 13.96 -31.49
CA VAL A 369 -12.62 15.18 -31.68
C VAL A 369 -11.17 14.88 -32.01
N THR A 370 -10.59 13.89 -31.33
CA THR A 370 -9.25 13.36 -31.59
C THR A 370 -9.45 11.87 -31.78
N ASP A 371 -8.99 11.32 -32.90
CA ASP A 371 -8.87 9.87 -33.11
C ASP A 371 -7.51 9.48 -32.53
N PRO A 372 -7.46 8.80 -31.38
CA PRO A 372 -6.24 8.13 -30.97
C PRO A 372 -5.65 7.27 -32.09
N ASN A 373 -4.39 6.89 -31.93
CA ASN A 373 -3.70 6.08 -32.93
C ASN A 373 -3.04 4.89 -32.22
N TYR A 374 -3.86 3.92 -31.84
CA TYR A 374 -3.41 2.66 -31.25
C TYR A 374 -4.14 1.45 -31.85
N SER A 375 -3.63 0.24 -31.61
CA SER A 375 -3.90 -0.93 -32.45
C SER A 375 -5.26 -1.60 -32.28
N ASP A 376 -5.93 -1.36 -31.16
CA ASP A 376 -7.14 -2.01 -30.68
C ASP A 376 -8.26 -1.02 -30.33
N GLU A 377 -8.11 0.23 -30.75
CA GLU A 377 -9.11 1.27 -30.58
C GLU A 377 -10.40 0.92 -31.33
N ASP A 378 -11.50 0.99 -30.59
CA ASP A 378 -12.80 1.27 -31.17
C ASP A 378 -13.31 2.60 -30.61
N ASN A 379 -14.02 3.34 -31.45
CA ASN A 379 -14.59 4.63 -31.05
C ASN A 379 -15.96 4.39 -30.41
N SER A 380 -16.26 3.17 -29.96
CA SER A 380 -17.54 2.74 -29.41
C SER A 380 -17.48 2.82 -27.89
N ALA A 381 -18.64 2.85 -27.22
CA ALA A 381 -18.70 2.76 -25.76
C ALA A 381 -19.12 1.34 -25.37
N TYR A 382 -18.23 0.55 -24.78
CA TYR A 382 -18.56 -0.79 -24.29
C TYR A 382 -18.43 -0.85 -22.77
N GLY A 383 -19.58 -0.96 -22.11
CA GLY A 383 -19.64 -1.13 -20.65
C GLY A 383 -18.86 -0.07 -19.87
N ASN A 384 -18.80 1.17 -20.37
CA ASN A 384 -18.09 2.27 -19.73
C ASN A 384 -18.47 2.32 -18.26
N ASN A 385 -17.52 2.28 -17.33
CA ASN A 385 -17.84 2.27 -15.91
C ASN A 385 -16.82 3.05 -15.07
N GLY A 386 -17.33 4.00 -14.29
CA GLY A 386 -16.49 4.82 -13.42
C GLY A 386 -17.25 5.93 -12.72
N VAL A 387 -16.62 7.10 -12.62
CA VAL A 387 -17.13 8.24 -11.85
C VAL A 387 -17.16 9.53 -12.66
N THR A 388 -18.06 10.41 -12.27
CA THR A 388 -18.10 11.80 -12.74
C THR A 388 -18.23 12.76 -11.56
N LEU A 389 -17.48 13.86 -11.61
CA LEU A 389 -17.65 15.02 -10.73
C LEU A 389 -18.37 16.12 -11.49
N LYS A 390 -19.34 16.78 -10.85
CA LYS A 390 -20.17 17.80 -11.48
C LYS A 390 -20.07 19.16 -10.81
N ALA A 391 -20.20 20.19 -11.64
CA ALA A 391 -20.14 21.62 -11.33
C ALA A 391 -18.92 21.96 -10.45
N LEU A 392 -17.72 21.75 -10.99
CA LEU A 392 -16.49 22.07 -10.30
C LEU A 392 -16.28 23.58 -10.28
N THR A 393 -16.01 24.15 -9.11
CA THR A 393 -15.92 25.62 -8.92
C THR A 393 -14.50 26.16 -9.00
N GLY A 394 -13.51 25.32 -9.33
CA GLY A 394 -12.08 25.64 -9.26
C GLY A 394 -11.44 25.13 -7.97
N SER A 395 -10.26 24.53 -8.08
CA SER A 395 -9.49 23.81 -7.06
C SER A 395 -7.98 23.87 -7.34
N GLU A 396 -7.52 24.94 -8.01
CA GLU A 396 -6.21 25.04 -8.64
C GLU A 396 -5.02 24.87 -7.66
N THR A 397 -5.23 25.18 -6.39
CA THR A 397 -4.24 25.03 -5.31
C THR A 397 -4.72 24.13 -4.16
N THR A 398 -5.98 23.68 -4.17
CA THR A 398 -6.54 22.81 -3.13
C THR A 398 -7.04 21.52 -3.74
N THR A 399 -6.55 20.38 -3.26
CA THR A 399 -6.84 19.07 -3.85
C THR A 399 -8.30 18.64 -3.68
N ILE A 400 -8.88 18.12 -4.76
CA ILE A 400 -10.03 17.20 -4.72
C ILE A 400 -9.48 15.78 -4.90
N PRO A 401 -9.42 14.93 -3.86
CA PRO A 401 -8.86 13.60 -3.99
C PRO A 401 -9.88 12.62 -4.56
N LEU A 402 -9.47 11.83 -5.56
CA LEU A 402 -10.22 10.68 -6.07
C LEU A 402 -9.37 9.42 -5.87
N PHE A 403 -9.93 8.42 -5.21
CA PHE A 403 -9.28 7.13 -5.00
C PHE A 403 -10.03 6.05 -5.76
N MET A 404 -9.32 5.32 -6.62
CA MET A 404 -9.84 4.14 -7.30
C MET A 404 -8.98 2.94 -6.89
N LYS A 405 -9.60 1.96 -6.24
CA LYS A 405 -8.96 0.67 -5.96
C LYS A 405 -9.52 -0.39 -6.91
N PHE A 406 -8.64 -1.24 -7.41
CA PHE A 406 -8.90 -2.33 -8.30
C PHE A 406 -8.41 -3.63 -7.65
N TYR A 407 -9.23 -4.69 -7.75
CA TYR A 407 -8.89 -6.04 -7.34
C TYR A 407 -9.20 -7.02 -8.50
N PRO A 408 -8.25 -7.84 -8.96
CA PRO A 408 -8.49 -8.80 -10.03
C PRO A 408 -9.35 -9.97 -9.53
N LEU A 409 -10.18 -10.51 -10.41
CA LEU A 409 -11.02 -11.69 -10.20
C LEU A 409 -10.71 -12.75 -11.25
N CYS A 410 -10.81 -14.02 -10.86
CA CYS A 410 -10.67 -15.12 -11.82
C CYS A 410 -11.83 -15.16 -12.81
N SER A 411 -11.59 -15.87 -13.91
CA SER A 411 -12.54 -16.04 -14.99
C SER A 411 -13.90 -16.54 -14.48
N ASN A 412 -14.98 -15.85 -14.88
CA ASN A 412 -16.36 -16.11 -14.48
C ASN A 412 -16.64 -16.06 -12.97
N VAL A 413 -15.74 -15.48 -12.16
CA VAL A 413 -15.98 -15.26 -10.73
C VAL A 413 -16.60 -13.89 -10.50
N GLY A 414 -17.67 -13.85 -9.71
CA GLY A 414 -18.24 -12.61 -9.18
C GLY A 414 -19.76 -12.52 -9.24
N ASP A 415 -20.31 -11.87 -8.22
CA ASP A 415 -21.71 -11.51 -8.05
C ASP A 415 -21.81 -10.29 -7.12
N SER A 416 -23.03 -9.84 -6.82
CA SER A 416 -23.23 -8.67 -5.94
C SER A 416 -22.77 -8.91 -4.49
N ASN A 417 -22.76 -10.16 -4.02
CA ASN A 417 -22.31 -10.48 -2.67
C ASN A 417 -20.78 -10.33 -2.58
N LEU A 418 -20.06 -10.82 -3.59
CA LEU A 418 -18.62 -10.66 -3.69
C LEU A 418 -18.23 -9.18 -3.74
N GLY A 419 -18.96 -8.37 -4.53
CA GLY A 419 -18.77 -6.91 -4.54
C GLY A 419 -18.88 -6.29 -3.14
N SER A 420 -19.90 -6.69 -2.38
CA SER A 420 -20.07 -6.26 -0.99
C SER A 420 -18.94 -6.74 -0.08
N SER A 421 -18.42 -7.95 -0.28
CA SER A 421 -17.27 -8.46 0.48
C SER A 421 -15.99 -7.65 0.23
N TYR A 422 -15.74 -7.20 -1.00
CA TYR A 422 -14.60 -6.31 -1.28
C TYR A 422 -14.77 -4.93 -0.64
N GLN A 423 -16.00 -4.38 -0.63
CA GLN A 423 -16.29 -3.12 0.08
C GLN A 423 -15.99 -3.22 1.58
N GLN A 424 -16.14 -4.40 2.20
CA GLN A 424 -15.78 -4.60 3.59
C GLN A 424 -14.28 -4.45 3.85
N LEU A 425 -13.40 -4.74 2.88
CA LEU A 425 -11.96 -4.54 3.05
C LEU A 425 -11.60 -3.08 3.28
N ASP A 426 -12.34 -2.16 2.64
CA ASP A 426 -12.21 -0.71 2.82
C ASP A 426 -12.91 -0.20 4.09
N SER A 427 -14.03 -0.84 4.47
CA SER A 427 -14.78 -0.49 5.69
C SER A 427 -14.07 -0.96 6.97
N TYR A 428 -13.20 -1.97 6.86
CA TYR A 428 -12.45 -2.58 7.96
C TYR A 428 -10.97 -2.69 7.57
N PRO A 429 -10.22 -1.58 7.50
CA PRO A 429 -8.78 -1.62 7.21
C PRO A 429 -8.04 -2.45 8.27
N LEU A 430 -6.93 -3.08 7.90
CA LEU A 430 -6.10 -3.84 8.86
C LEU A 430 -5.67 -2.93 10.02
N ALA A 431 -5.82 -3.41 11.25
CA ALA A 431 -5.42 -2.70 12.46
C ALA A 431 -3.99 -3.06 12.83
N LEU A 432 -3.19 -2.06 13.21
CA LEU A 432 -1.76 -2.19 13.48
C LEU A 432 -1.42 -1.76 14.90
N SER A 433 -0.46 -2.47 15.49
CA SER A 433 0.24 -2.04 16.72
C SER A 433 1.70 -2.43 16.59
N SER A 434 2.59 -1.48 16.84
CA SER A 434 4.03 -1.66 16.90
C SER A 434 4.50 -1.50 18.34
N LEU A 435 5.23 -2.49 18.85
CA LEU A 435 5.82 -2.45 20.20
C LEU A 435 7.32 -2.68 20.12
N PRO A 436 8.16 -1.75 20.61
CA PRO A 436 9.59 -1.96 20.62
C PRO A 436 9.96 -3.07 21.61
N THR A 437 10.96 -3.85 21.25
CA THR A 437 11.53 -4.93 22.05
C THR A 437 13.04 -4.90 21.90
N TRP A 438 13.77 -5.17 22.98
CA TRP A 438 15.24 -5.09 23.01
C TRP A 438 15.86 -6.42 23.45
N THR A 439 16.94 -6.89 22.81
CA THR A 439 17.74 -8.03 23.32
C THR A 439 18.45 -7.67 24.62
N VAL A 440 18.81 -6.39 24.75
CA VAL A 440 19.52 -5.84 25.90
C VAL A 440 18.92 -4.45 26.18
N GLY A 441 17.75 -4.39 26.80
CA GLY A 441 17.39 -3.12 27.44
C GLY A 441 18.04 -3.02 28.81
N GLY A 442 18.09 -1.80 29.33
CA GLY A 442 18.52 -1.54 30.69
C GLY A 442 17.85 -2.52 31.65
N PRO A 443 18.60 -3.15 32.56
CA PRO A 443 18.03 -4.15 33.46
C PRO A 443 16.97 -3.56 34.41
N VAL A 444 16.85 -2.22 34.48
CA VAL A 444 15.83 -1.53 35.28
C VAL A 444 14.51 -1.51 34.51
N ARG A 445 13.60 -2.44 34.83
CA ARG A 445 12.29 -2.59 34.15
C ARG A 445 11.09 -2.15 34.98
N THR A 446 11.32 -1.70 36.20
CA THR A 446 10.27 -1.44 37.20
C THR A 446 10.23 0.03 37.61
N LEU A 447 10.77 0.93 36.78
CA LEU A 447 10.78 2.36 37.07
C LEU A 447 9.35 2.87 37.22
N GLN A 448 9.05 3.46 38.36
CA GLN A 448 7.81 4.17 38.64
C GLN A 448 8.13 5.61 38.98
N ALA A 449 7.46 6.53 38.31
CA ALA A 449 7.45 7.95 38.68
C ALA A 449 6.11 8.29 39.34
N ARG A 450 6.14 8.89 40.54
CA ARG A 450 4.95 9.29 41.28
C ARG A 450 5.08 10.73 41.78
N PRO A 451 4.10 11.61 41.52
CA PRO A 451 4.06 12.93 42.13
C PRO A 451 3.96 12.84 43.66
N LYS A 452 4.65 13.75 44.38
CA LYS A 452 4.56 13.89 45.84
C LYS A 452 4.75 15.37 46.23
N GLY A 453 3.64 16.10 46.39
CA GLY A 453 3.70 17.55 46.57
C GLY A 453 4.38 18.18 45.34
N SER A 454 5.29 19.13 45.56
CA SER A 454 6.05 19.79 44.47
C SER A 454 7.09 18.90 43.78
N ASP A 455 7.26 17.64 44.18
CA ASP A 455 8.37 16.78 43.77
C ASP A 455 7.87 15.58 42.94
N VAL A 456 8.76 14.97 42.16
CA VAL A 456 8.53 13.66 41.53
C VAL A 456 9.43 12.61 42.18
N VAL A 457 8.82 11.55 42.70
CA VAL A 457 9.54 10.44 43.33
C VAL A 457 9.65 9.29 42.34
N LEU A 458 10.88 8.95 42.00
CA LEU A 458 11.25 7.80 41.19
C LEU A 458 11.57 6.62 42.11
N SER A 459 11.13 5.42 41.72
CA SER A 459 11.47 4.18 42.42
C SER A 459 11.59 3.02 41.45
N TRP A 460 12.48 2.08 41.76
CA TRP A 460 12.71 0.87 40.97
C TRP A 460 13.17 -0.29 41.88
N GLU A 461 13.30 -1.49 41.32
CA GLU A 461 13.79 -2.66 42.05
C GLU A 461 15.32 -2.73 42.03
N ALA A 462 15.89 -3.30 43.09
CA ALA A 462 17.33 -3.50 43.18
C ALA A 462 17.78 -4.59 42.21
N LEU A 463 18.87 -4.33 41.50
CA LEU A 463 19.50 -5.27 40.59
C LEU A 463 20.81 -5.83 41.18
N ALA A 464 21.05 -7.11 40.93
CA ALA A 464 22.30 -7.75 41.32
C ALA A 464 23.49 -7.20 40.52
N ALA A 465 24.66 -7.14 41.15
CA ALA A 465 25.92 -6.67 40.54
C ALA A 465 25.92 -5.19 40.05
N VAL A 466 24.94 -4.40 40.47
CA VAL A 466 24.87 -2.94 40.22
C VAL A 466 25.48 -2.18 41.39
N THR A 467 26.40 -1.25 41.10
CA THR A 467 27.06 -0.40 42.10
C THR A 467 26.31 0.90 42.34
N SER A 468 25.61 1.42 41.33
CA SER A 468 24.79 2.62 41.40
C SER A 468 23.84 2.72 40.20
N TYR A 469 22.93 3.68 40.22
CA TYR A 469 21.98 3.97 39.16
C TYR A 469 22.14 5.42 38.73
N LYS A 470 22.21 5.67 37.42
CA LYS A 470 22.26 7.01 36.85
C LYS A 470 20.86 7.38 36.37
N ILE A 471 20.35 8.51 36.84
CA ILE A 471 19.01 9.01 36.52
C ILE A 471 19.15 10.07 35.45
N TYR A 472 18.37 9.89 34.39
CA TYR A 472 18.27 10.81 33.28
C TYR A 472 16.88 11.41 33.19
N VAL A 473 16.81 12.61 32.65
CA VAL A 473 15.59 13.35 32.41
C VAL A 473 15.62 13.99 31.04
N SER A 474 14.47 14.02 30.38
CA SER A 474 14.28 14.76 29.14
C SER A 474 12.90 15.43 29.14
N PRO A 475 12.77 16.63 28.55
CA PRO A 475 11.46 17.18 28.23
C PRO A 475 10.74 16.45 27.10
N PHE A 476 11.44 15.57 26.37
CA PHE A 476 10.99 14.90 25.16
C PHE A 476 11.37 13.40 25.21
N ALA A 477 10.40 12.50 25.09
CA ALA A 477 10.63 11.06 25.17
C ALA A 477 11.41 10.51 23.96
N ASP A 478 11.26 11.19 22.83
CA ASP A 478 11.76 10.86 21.49
C ASP A 478 13.19 11.35 21.23
N LEU A 479 13.78 12.12 22.13
CA LEU A 479 15.19 12.47 22.01
C LEU A 479 16.06 11.22 22.20
N ALA A 480 17.11 11.07 21.37
CA ALA A 480 18.12 10.04 21.57
C ALA A 480 18.70 10.12 23.00
N HIS A 481 18.79 8.98 23.70
CA HIS A 481 19.22 8.91 25.09
C HIS A 481 20.53 9.67 25.44
N PRO A 482 21.57 9.72 24.58
CA PRO A 482 22.77 10.53 24.82
C PRO A 482 22.51 12.03 24.97
N SER A 483 21.38 12.54 24.47
CA SER A 483 20.97 13.95 24.57
C SER A 483 20.14 14.25 25.82
N TRP A 484 19.79 13.24 26.62
CA TRP A 484 19.06 13.43 27.86
C TRP A 484 19.96 14.04 28.94
N GLY A 485 19.39 14.92 29.76
CA GLY A 485 20.10 15.51 30.90
C GLY A 485 20.30 14.48 32.02
N THR A 486 21.47 14.49 32.67
CA THR A 486 21.68 13.68 33.89
C THR A 486 21.20 14.45 35.12
N LEU A 487 20.31 13.86 35.91
CA LEU A 487 19.86 14.43 37.19
C LEU A 487 20.82 14.08 38.33
N ALA A 488 21.16 12.80 38.45
CA ALA A 488 21.98 12.30 39.55
C ALA A 488 22.50 10.89 39.26
N GLN A 489 23.45 10.45 40.10
CA GLN A 489 23.83 9.05 40.23
C GLN A 489 23.70 8.66 41.70
N VAL A 490 22.94 7.60 41.99
CA VAL A 490 22.58 7.18 43.35
C VAL A 490 22.84 5.70 43.59
N THR A 491 23.10 5.32 44.83
CA THR A 491 23.19 3.90 45.22
C THR A 491 21.85 3.33 45.70
N ALA A 492 20.90 4.20 46.01
CA ALA A 492 19.54 3.83 46.40
C ALA A 492 18.69 3.40 45.20
N THR A 493 17.58 2.70 45.45
CA THR A 493 16.60 2.32 44.43
C THR A 493 15.42 3.30 44.32
N HIS A 494 15.67 4.54 44.73
CA HIS A 494 14.73 5.64 44.61
C HIS A 494 15.48 6.96 44.46
N TYR A 495 14.82 7.93 43.84
CA TYR A 495 15.32 9.30 43.69
C TYR A 495 14.16 10.29 43.80
N CYS A 496 14.43 11.46 44.39
CA CYS A 496 13.44 12.52 44.51
C CYS A 496 13.89 13.72 43.68
N ASP A 497 13.19 13.97 42.58
CA ASP A 497 13.36 15.14 41.74
C ASP A 497 12.58 16.31 42.35
N ARG A 498 13.26 17.15 43.11
CA ARG A 498 12.63 18.19 43.94
C ARG A 498 12.17 19.37 43.10
N GLY A 499 10.94 19.82 43.31
CA GLY A 499 10.34 20.93 42.57
C GLY A 499 9.86 20.57 41.15
N ALA A 500 9.94 19.29 40.76
CA ALA A 500 9.63 18.84 39.41
C ALA A 500 8.13 18.72 39.09
N GLU A 501 7.23 18.76 40.09
CA GLU A 501 5.78 18.65 39.86
C GLU A 501 5.23 19.80 39.01
N ALA A 502 5.79 21.01 39.16
CA ALA A 502 5.38 22.18 38.41
C ALA A 502 5.49 21.99 36.87
N ASP A 503 6.38 21.09 36.43
CA ASP A 503 6.64 20.76 35.02
C ASP A 503 6.46 19.25 34.73
N ALA A 504 5.78 18.49 35.59
CA ALA A 504 5.76 17.01 35.51
C ALA A 504 5.15 16.45 34.21
N GLN A 505 4.33 17.23 33.51
CA GLN A 505 3.76 16.83 32.21
C GLN A 505 4.80 16.85 31.07
N ASN A 506 5.96 17.48 31.28
CA ASN A 506 7.06 17.60 30.32
C ASN A 506 8.34 16.97 30.88
N ARG A 507 8.26 15.84 31.60
CA ARG A 507 9.43 15.13 32.11
C ARG A 507 9.32 13.63 31.90
N TYR A 508 10.24 13.12 31.11
CA TYR A 508 10.48 11.69 30.91
C TYR A 508 11.73 11.30 31.68
N TYR A 509 11.72 10.12 32.29
CA TYR A 509 12.80 9.62 33.13
C TYR A 509 13.32 8.29 32.61
N SER A 510 14.64 8.12 32.67
CA SER A 510 15.31 6.82 32.48
C SER A 510 16.28 6.58 33.64
N VAL A 511 16.43 5.32 34.02
CA VAL A 511 17.32 4.91 35.10
C VAL A 511 18.22 3.79 34.60
N VAL A 512 19.50 4.10 34.50
CA VAL A 512 20.51 3.20 33.94
C VAL A 512 21.32 2.57 35.05
N ALA A 513 21.45 1.25 35.01
CA ALA A 513 22.29 0.52 35.94
C ALA A 513 23.77 0.77 35.65
N VAL A 514 24.55 1.09 36.68
CA VAL A 514 26.01 1.24 36.60
C VAL A 514 26.65 0.05 37.32
N THR A 515 27.57 -0.62 36.65
CA THR A 515 28.31 -1.78 37.18
C THR A 515 29.80 -1.41 37.32
N PRO A 516 30.67 -2.28 37.89
CA PRO A 516 32.11 -2.05 37.86
C PRO A 516 32.70 -1.97 36.44
N ALA A 517 32.00 -2.51 35.43
CA ALA A 517 32.40 -2.43 34.03
C ALA A 517 32.00 -1.10 33.36
N GLY A 518 31.23 -0.25 34.05
CA GLY A 518 30.73 1.01 33.54
C GLY A 518 29.20 1.09 33.51
N GLU A 519 28.73 2.15 32.87
CA GLU A 519 27.30 2.39 32.64
C GLU A 519 26.73 1.34 31.69
N GLY A 520 25.59 0.75 32.07
CA GLY A 520 24.90 -0.26 31.30
C GLY A 520 24.07 0.33 30.15
N PRO A 521 23.37 -0.54 29.40
CA PRO A 521 22.39 -0.11 28.42
C PRO A 521 21.21 0.56 29.11
N TRP A 522 20.54 1.43 28.37
CA TRP A 522 19.44 2.28 28.83
C TRP A 522 18.11 1.54 28.82
#